data_AF-A0A062FUC7-F1
#
_entry.id   AF-A0A062FUC7-F1
#
_cell.length_a   1.000
_cell.length_b   1.000
_cell.length_c   1.000
_cell.angle_alpha   90.00
_cell.angle_beta   90.00
_cell.angle_gamma   90.00
#
_symmetry.space_group_name_H-M   'P 1'
#
loop_
_entity.id
_entity.type
_entity.pdbx_description
1 polymer ?
#
loop_
_entity_poly.entity_id
_entity_poly.type
_entity_poly.pdbx_seq_one_letter_code
_entity_poly.pdbx_strand_id
1 'polypeptide(L)'
;MMYYTGTGVEKDAKRAFDYFTKAAAKDHAKAQYNLGVLYDRGEGTAQDYGKAFEWFSRAAKQGYPPAEYNLAHLYKKGHGVSQSDEQALKWYTKAAEHNESDAQYNLAQMYLNGEGTPKNLQLAKKWFQQAADAGDVDAKEMLKSLE
;
A
#
# COMPACT_ATOMS: atom_id res chain seq x y z
N MET A 1 20.40 21.29 27.40
CA MET A 1 19.54 22.10 26.51
C MET A 1 19.02 21.20 25.40
N MET A 2 17.77 20.76 25.52
CA MET A 2 17.00 20.09 24.47
C MET A 2 16.06 21.14 23.88
N TYR A 3 16.06 21.37 22.56
CA TYR A 3 14.95 21.92 21.75
C TYR A 3 15.54 22.33 20.40
N TYR A 4 15.65 21.47 19.37
CA TYR A 4 15.75 21.92 17.96
C TYR A 4 15.69 20.81 16.87
N THR A 5 15.01 19.69 17.09
CA THR A 5 14.85 18.65 16.03
C THR A 5 13.45 18.59 15.40
N GLY A 6 12.43 19.25 15.97
CA GLY A 6 11.06 19.18 15.46
C GLY A 6 10.67 20.24 14.42
N THR A 7 11.21 21.46 14.52
CA THR A 7 10.68 22.61 13.76
C THR A 7 11.04 22.60 12.27
N GLY A 8 12.20 22.05 11.91
CA GLY A 8 12.63 21.92 10.50
C GLY A 8 11.83 20.83 9.76
N VAL A 9 11.75 19.64 10.35
CA VAL A 9 11.05 18.48 9.77
C VAL A 9 9.55 18.77 9.61
N GLU A 10 8.93 19.37 10.63
CA GLU A 10 7.50 19.74 10.57
C GLU A 10 7.21 20.78 9.48
N LYS A 11 8.10 21.78 9.33
CA LYS A 11 7.96 22.81 8.29
C LYS A 11 8.10 22.24 6.88
N ASP A 12 9.00 21.28 6.68
CA ASP A 12 9.18 20.64 5.39
C ASP A 12 8.04 19.68 5.06
N ALA A 13 7.50 18.96 6.06
CA ALA A 13 6.30 18.14 5.89
C ALA A 13 5.08 18.98 5.48
N LYS A 14 4.88 20.17 6.08
CA LYS A 14 3.79 21.08 5.69
C LYS A 14 3.95 21.61 4.27
N ARG A 15 5.19 21.92 3.84
CA ARG A 15 5.47 22.32 2.45
C ARG A 15 5.22 21.19 1.46
N ALA A 16 5.61 19.96 1.81
CA ALA A 16 5.33 18.78 1.01
C ALA A 16 3.82 18.56 0.86
N PHE A 17 3.07 18.71 1.95
CA PHE A 17 1.61 18.63 1.95
C PHE A 17 0.98 19.66 0.99
N ASP A 18 1.37 20.93 1.08
CA ASP A 18 0.86 21.99 0.20
C ASP A 18 1.20 21.72 -1.28
N TYR A 19 2.42 21.24 -1.55
CA TYR A 19 2.89 20.90 -2.89
C TYR A 19 2.09 19.73 -3.49
N PHE A 20 2.00 18.61 -2.76
CA PHE A 20 1.28 17.43 -3.24
C PHE A 20 -0.22 17.69 -3.34
N THR A 21 -0.81 18.53 -2.50
CA THR A 21 -2.22 18.96 -2.65
C THR A 21 -2.45 19.64 -3.99
N LYS A 22 -1.61 20.60 -4.37
CA LYS A 22 -1.72 21.31 -5.66
C LYS A 22 -1.48 20.38 -6.85
N ALA A 23 -0.52 19.46 -6.75
CA ALA A 23 -0.21 18.53 -7.83
C ALA A 23 -1.26 17.41 -7.97
N ALA A 24 -1.77 16.88 -6.86
CA ALA A 24 -2.82 15.86 -6.84
C ALA A 24 -4.16 16.38 -7.40
N ALA A 25 -4.44 17.68 -7.21
CA ALA A 25 -5.58 18.36 -7.83
C ALA A 25 -5.50 18.45 -9.36
N LYS A 26 -4.30 18.28 -9.94
CA LYS A 26 -4.06 18.18 -11.39
C LYS A 26 -4.06 16.73 -11.90
N ASP A 27 -4.61 15.82 -11.09
CA ASP A 27 -4.79 14.41 -11.39
C ASP A 27 -3.48 13.59 -11.56
N HIS A 28 -2.35 14.08 -11.06
CA HIS A 28 -1.09 13.33 -11.11
C HIS A 28 -1.09 12.16 -10.10
N ALA A 29 -1.15 10.92 -10.58
CA ALA A 29 -1.23 9.71 -9.74
C ALA A 29 -0.15 9.63 -8.65
N LYS A 30 1.11 9.93 -8.97
CA LYS A 30 2.21 9.95 -7.98
C LYS A 30 1.99 11.00 -6.87
N ALA A 31 1.45 12.16 -7.22
CA ALA A 31 1.15 13.21 -6.24
C ALA A 31 -0.06 12.83 -5.37
N GLN A 32 -1.09 12.22 -5.97
CA GLN A 32 -2.22 11.66 -5.23
C GLN A 32 -1.77 10.58 -4.24
N TYR A 33 -0.90 9.65 -4.68
CA TYR A 33 -0.29 8.66 -3.81
C TYR A 33 0.45 9.31 -2.64
N ASN A 34 1.37 10.26 -2.92
CA ASN A 34 2.13 10.91 -1.86
C ASN A 34 1.23 11.68 -0.88
N LEU A 35 0.18 12.34 -1.38
CA LEU A 35 -0.79 13.00 -0.52
C LEU A 35 -1.55 11.99 0.36
N GLY A 36 -1.90 10.82 -0.19
CA GLY A 36 -2.44 9.71 0.57
C GLY A 36 -1.51 9.26 1.70
N VAL A 37 -0.21 9.11 1.43
CA VAL A 37 0.81 8.77 2.45
C VAL A 37 0.88 9.81 3.55
N LEU A 38 0.85 11.11 3.20
CA LEU A 38 0.88 12.18 4.20
C LEU A 38 -0.35 12.14 5.13
N TYR A 39 -1.53 11.87 4.60
CA TYR A 39 -2.73 11.66 5.42
C TYR A 39 -2.67 10.37 6.24
N ASP A 40 -2.14 9.29 5.68
CA ASP A 40 -1.99 8.00 6.38
C ASP A 40 -1.05 8.11 7.58
N ARG A 41 -0.01 8.96 7.49
CA ARG A 41 0.98 9.14 8.56
C ARG A 41 0.75 10.36 9.45
N GLY A 42 -0.12 11.28 9.05
CA GLY A 42 -0.28 12.57 9.72
C GLY A 42 0.96 13.46 9.58
N GLU A 43 1.61 13.43 8.41
CA GLU A 43 2.80 14.24 8.12
C GLU A 43 2.39 15.54 7.40
N GLY A 44 2.65 16.69 8.02
CA GLY A 44 2.26 18.01 7.48
C GLY A 44 0.76 18.33 7.57
N THR A 45 -0.05 17.39 8.07
CA THR A 45 -1.48 17.47 8.36
C THR A 45 -1.84 16.52 9.51
N ALA A 46 -3.05 16.60 10.08
CA ALA A 46 -3.53 15.55 10.97
C ALA A 46 -3.72 14.23 10.22
N GLN A 47 -3.42 13.10 10.89
CA GLN A 47 -3.66 11.76 10.36
C GLN A 47 -5.15 11.58 10.04
N ASP A 48 -5.46 11.06 8.86
CA ASP A 48 -6.82 10.86 8.37
C ASP A 48 -6.85 9.69 7.36
N TYR A 49 -7.17 8.49 7.86
CA TYR A 49 -7.25 7.31 7.00
C TYR A 49 -8.36 7.41 5.94
N GLY A 50 -9.44 8.16 6.19
CA GLY A 50 -10.50 8.36 5.20
C GLY A 50 -9.99 9.14 3.99
N LYS A 51 -9.24 10.21 4.24
CA LYS A 51 -8.58 10.97 3.15
C LYS A 51 -7.46 10.18 2.49
N ALA A 52 -6.67 9.41 3.26
CA ALA A 52 -5.69 8.50 2.68
C ALA A 52 -6.34 7.51 1.71
N PHE A 53 -7.45 6.89 2.13
CA PHE A 53 -8.25 5.99 1.31
C PHE A 53 -8.74 6.67 0.02
N GLU A 54 -9.27 7.89 0.10
CA GLU A 54 -9.72 8.62 -1.08
C GLU A 54 -8.60 8.88 -2.09
N TRP A 55 -7.42 9.32 -1.61
CA TRP A 55 -6.30 9.65 -2.48
C TRP A 55 -5.62 8.42 -3.06
N PHE A 56 -5.42 7.37 -2.27
CA PHE A 56 -4.95 6.08 -2.79
C PHE A 56 -5.93 5.51 -3.80
N SER A 57 -7.25 5.60 -3.55
CA SER A 57 -8.28 5.16 -4.51
C SER A 57 -8.18 5.87 -5.86
N ARG A 58 -7.88 7.17 -5.88
CA ARG A 58 -7.71 7.92 -7.14
C ARG A 58 -6.45 7.48 -7.88
N ALA A 59 -5.31 7.40 -7.19
CA ALA A 59 -4.05 6.96 -7.79
C ALA A 59 -4.11 5.49 -8.27
N ALA A 60 -4.73 4.61 -7.49
CA ALA A 60 -4.92 3.21 -7.83
C ALA A 60 -5.84 3.01 -9.05
N LYS A 61 -6.88 3.85 -9.20
CA LYS A 61 -7.72 3.85 -10.42
C LYS A 61 -6.95 4.26 -11.68
N GLN A 62 -5.85 4.99 -11.54
CA GLN A 62 -4.92 5.31 -12.62
C GLN A 62 -3.85 4.22 -12.85
N GLY A 63 -3.90 3.11 -12.11
CA GLY A 63 -2.93 2.01 -12.23
C GLY A 63 -1.58 2.31 -11.59
N TYR A 64 -1.52 3.17 -10.56
CA TYR A 64 -0.27 3.44 -9.85
C TYR A 64 0.00 2.35 -8.79
N PRO A 65 1.00 1.45 -8.97
CA PRO A 65 1.10 0.22 -8.18
C PRO A 65 1.29 0.44 -6.67
N PRO A 66 2.11 1.41 -6.20
CA PRO A 66 2.21 1.69 -4.78
C PRO A 66 0.88 2.13 -4.14
N ALA A 67 0.00 2.80 -4.91
CA ALA A 67 -1.32 3.17 -4.41
C ALA A 67 -2.29 1.98 -4.40
N GLU A 68 -2.21 1.09 -5.39
CA GLU A 68 -2.99 -0.17 -5.40
C GLU A 68 -2.64 -1.03 -4.17
N TYR A 69 -1.34 -1.17 -3.85
CA TYR A 69 -0.87 -1.86 -2.66
C TYR A 69 -1.39 -1.21 -1.36
N ASN A 70 -1.22 0.11 -1.20
CA ASN A 70 -1.66 0.80 0.01
C ASN A 70 -3.19 0.78 0.17
N LEU A 71 -3.94 0.86 -0.94
CA LEU A 71 -5.39 0.72 -0.92
C LEU A 71 -5.82 -0.68 -0.47
N ALA A 72 -5.15 -1.73 -0.95
CA ALA A 72 -5.38 -3.09 -0.49
C ALA A 72 -5.12 -3.22 1.02
N HIS A 73 -4.03 -2.64 1.50
CA HIS A 73 -3.68 -2.63 2.93
C HIS A 73 -4.74 -1.91 3.78
N LEU A 74 -5.27 -0.76 3.33
CA LEU A 74 -6.35 -0.07 4.04
C LEU A 74 -7.63 -0.92 4.13
N TYR A 75 -8.02 -1.60 3.05
CA TYR A 75 -9.13 -2.57 3.09
C TYR A 75 -8.84 -3.74 4.02
N LYS A 76 -7.60 -4.25 4.04
CA LYS A 76 -7.20 -5.37 4.89
C LYS A 76 -7.27 -5.02 6.38
N LYS A 77 -6.96 -3.79 6.75
CA LYS A 77 -6.97 -3.29 8.14
C LYS A 77 -8.27 -2.62 8.56
N GLY A 78 -9.14 -2.26 7.62
CA GLY A 78 -10.34 -1.46 7.91
C GLY A 78 -10.02 -0.01 8.28
N HIS A 79 -8.94 0.54 7.75
CA HIS A 79 -8.51 1.92 8.03
C HIS A 79 -9.14 2.88 7.02
N GLY A 80 -9.98 3.80 7.51
CA GLY A 80 -10.68 4.78 6.65
C GLY A 80 -11.78 4.19 5.76
N VAL A 81 -11.96 2.87 5.81
CA VAL A 81 -12.96 2.10 5.07
C VAL A 81 -13.32 0.84 5.87
N SER A 82 -14.51 0.27 5.66
CA SER A 82 -14.84 -1.02 6.26
C SER A 82 -13.86 -2.11 5.82
N GLN A 83 -13.40 -2.93 6.78
CA GLN A 83 -12.48 -4.03 6.49
C GLN A 83 -13.11 -5.00 5.48
N SER A 84 -12.35 -5.39 4.45
CA SER A 84 -12.78 -6.36 3.45
C SER A 84 -11.59 -7.09 2.85
N ASP A 85 -11.45 -8.37 3.19
CA ASP A 85 -10.42 -9.22 2.59
C ASP A 85 -10.64 -9.43 1.09
N GLU A 86 -11.89 -9.44 0.62
CA GLU A 86 -12.20 -9.54 -0.82
C GLU A 86 -11.68 -8.32 -1.60
N GLN A 87 -11.89 -7.10 -1.08
CA GLN A 87 -11.36 -5.89 -1.71
C GLN A 87 -9.83 -5.81 -1.59
N ALA A 88 -9.26 -6.22 -0.45
CA ALA A 88 -7.82 -6.30 -0.28
C ALA A 88 -7.19 -7.26 -1.31
N LEU A 89 -7.75 -8.47 -1.45
CA LEU A 89 -7.30 -9.46 -2.43
C LEU A 89 -7.31 -8.88 -3.85
N LYS A 90 -8.41 -8.22 -4.23
CA LYS A 90 -8.57 -7.59 -5.54
C LYS A 90 -7.50 -6.54 -5.83
N TRP A 91 -7.22 -5.65 -4.87
CA TRP A 91 -6.24 -4.59 -5.07
C TRP A 91 -4.79 -5.07 -4.96
N TYR A 92 -4.49 -6.02 -4.08
CA TYR A 92 -3.19 -6.69 -4.07
C TYR A 92 -2.93 -7.44 -5.37
N THR A 93 -3.96 -8.08 -5.95
CA THR A 93 -3.84 -8.74 -7.26
C THR A 93 -3.40 -7.77 -8.35
N LYS A 94 -4.04 -6.60 -8.43
CA LYS A 94 -3.64 -5.56 -9.40
C LYS A 94 -2.21 -5.06 -9.19
N ALA A 95 -1.84 -4.73 -7.95
CA ALA A 95 -0.49 -4.29 -7.65
C ALA A 95 0.55 -5.38 -7.96
N ALA A 96 0.24 -6.64 -7.65
CA ALA A 96 1.09 -7.79 -7.92
C ALA A 96 1.28 -8.04 -9.43
N GLU A 97 0.22 -7.86 -10.23
CA GLU A 97 0.26 -7.90 -11.70
C GLU A 97 1.12 -6.76 -12.28
N HIS A 98 1.23 -5.64 -11.58
CA HIS A 98 2.15 -4.54 -11.88
C HIS A 98 3.57 -4.71 -11.28
N ASN A 99 3.91 -5.92 -10.81
CA ASN A 99 5.22 -6.27 -10.25
C ASN A 99 5.58 -5.57 -8.92
N GLU A 100 4.59 -5.18 -8.13
CA GLU A 100 4.83 -4.73 -6.75
C GLU A 100 5.13 -5.94 -5.85
N SER A 101 6.38 -6.09 -5.41
CA SER A 101 6.85 -7.28 -4.67
C SER A 101 6.11 -7.45 -3.34
N ASP A 102 5.88 -6.34 -2.62
CA ASP A 102 5.15 -6.36 -1.35
C ASP A 102 3.71 -6.85 -1.56
N ALA A 103 3.09 -6.48 -2.68
CA ALA A 103 1.75 -6.95 -3.03
C ALA A 103 1.75 -8.44 -3.39
N GLN A 104 2.75 -8.92 -4.11
CA GLN A 104 2.90 -10.34 -4.46
C GLN A 104 3.04 -11.19 -3.19
N TYR A 105 3.86 -10.77 -2.23
CA TYR A 105 4.01 -11.44 -0.95
C TYR A 105 2.69 -11.48 -0.16
N ASN A 106 2.02 -10.33 -0.01
CA ASN A 106 0.75 -10.26 0.73
C ASN A 106 -0.35 -11.09 0.06
N LEU A 107 -0.43 -11.05 -1.28
CA LEU A 107 -1.38 -11.86 -2.04
C LEU A 107 -1.13 -13.36 -1.86
N ALA A 108 0.13 -13.78 -1.83
CA ALA A 108 0.50 -15.16 -1.57
C ALA A 108 0.03 -15.62 -0.18
N GLN A 109 0.21 -14.79 0.85
CA GLN A 109 -0.30 -15.07 2.19
C GLN A 109 -1.83 -15.19 2.22
N MET A 110 -2.55 -14.30 1.51
CA MET A 110 -4.00 -14.37 1.45
C MET A 110 -4.50 -15.67 0.82
N TYR A 111 -3.86 -16.15 -0.25
CA TYR A 111 -4.16 -17.46 -0.82
C TYR A 111 -3.77 -18.63 0.11
N LEU A 112 -2.69 -18.50 0.88
CA LEU A 112 -2.28 -19.54 1.84
C LEU A 112 -3.29 -19.68 2.99
N ASN A 113 -3.78 -18.55 3.49
CA ASN A 113 -4.67 -18.48 4.65
C ASN A 113 -6.16 -18.60 4.28
N GLY A 114 -6.50 -18.33 3.01
CA GLY A 114 -7.89 -18.32 2.55
C GLY A 114 -8.61 -17.02 2.95
N GLU A 115 -7.92 -15.89 2.86
CA GLU A 115 -8.44 -14.58 3.23
C GLU A 115 -9.06 -13.93 1.99
N GLY A 116 -10.38 -13.71 1.98
CA GLY A 116 -11.09 -13.17 0.83
C GLY A 116 -11.19 -14.14 -0.36
N THR A 117 -10.69 -15.37 -0.21
CA THR A 117 -10.69 -16.43 -1.23
C THR A 117 -10.54 -17.79 -0.56
N PRO A 118 -10.98 -18.92 -1.13
CA PRO A 118 -10.59 -20.24 -0.64
C PRO A 118 -9.06 -20.41 -0.64
N LYS A 119 -8.55 -21.21 0.30
CA LYS A 119 -7.12 -21.55 0.33
C LYS A 119 -6.67 -22.14 -0.99
N ASN A 120 -5.56 -21.65 -1.52
CA ASN A 120 -4.97 -22.14 -2.76
C ASN A 120 -3.44 -22.13 -2.66
N LEU A 121 -2.87 -23.27 -2.26
CA LEU A 121 -1.42 -23.43 -2.10
C LEU A 121 -0.65 -23.21 -3.41
N GLN A 122 -1.23 -23.58 -4.56
CA GLN A 122 -0.56 -23.40 -5.86
C GLN A 122 -0.43 -21.93 -6.23
N LEU A 123 -1.50 -21.15 -6.04
CA LEU A 123 -1.45 -19.69 -6.25
C LEU A 123 -0.55 -19.00 -5.22
N ALA A 124 -0.57 -19.45 -3.95
CA ALA A 124 0.34 -18.93 -2.93
C ALA A 124 1.80 -19.15 -3.33
N LYS A 125 2.19 -20.38 -3.70
CA LYS A 125 3.56 -20.68 -4.19
C LYS A 125 3.92 -19.85 -5.41
N LYS A 126 3.01 -19.71 -6.39
CA LYS A 126 3.24 -18.89 -7.58
C LYS A 126 3.59 -17.45 -7.21
N TRP A 127 2.79 -16.80 -6.36
CA TRP A 127 3.00 -15.40 -6.00
C TRP A 127 4.22 -15.20 -5.09
N PHE A 128 4.49 -16.13 -4.17
CA PHE A 128 5.75 -16.10 -3.42
C PHE A 128 6.96 -16.25 -4.35
N GLN A 129 6.90 -17.12 -5.38
CA GLN A 129 7.98 -17.25 -6.35
C GLN A 129 8.23 -15.94 -7.10
N GLN A 130 7.18 -15.25 -7.53
CA GLN A 130 7.33 -13.96 -8.21
C GLN A 130 7.96 -12.90 -7.29
N ALA A 131 7.53 -12.82 -6.02
CA ALA A 131 8.14 -11.91 -5.04
C ALA A 131 9.61 -12.25 -4.78
N ALA A 132 9.93 -13.54 -4.65
CA ALA A 132 11.29 -14.04 -4.47
C ALA A 132 12.20 -13.69 -5.65
N ASP A 133 11.70 -13.84 -6.88
CA ASP A 133 12.42 -13.48 -8.11
C ASP A 133 12.69 -11.97 -8.19
N ALA A 134 11.78 -11.16 -7.64
CA ALA A 134 11.95 -9.70 -7.49
C ALA A 134 12.91 -9.30 -6.35
N GLY A 135 13.40 -10.27 -5.56
CA GLY A 135 14.40 -10.05 -4.51
C GLY A 135 13.86 -10.08 -3.09
N ASP A 136 12.56 -10.31 -2.89
CA ASP A 136 11.94 -10.42 -1.56
C ASP A 136 12.51 -11.64 -0.82
N VAL A 137 13.14 -11.38 0.35
CA VAL A 137 13.81 -12.42 1.14
C VAL A 137 12.79 -13.24 1.93
N ASP A 138 11.76 -12.60 2.46
CA ASP A 138 10.71 -13.27 3.23
C ASP A 138 9.93 -14.23 2.33
N ALA A 139 9.68 -13.83 1.07
CA ALA A 139 9.08 -14.71 0.07
C ALA A 139 9.92 -15.96 -0.19
N LYS A 140 11.25 -15.83 -0.28
CA LYS A 140 12.18 -16.96 -0.45
C LYS A 140 12.14 -17.92 0.73
N GLU A 141 12.07 -17.39 1.95
CA GLU A 141 11.96 -18.21 3.16
C GLU A 141 10.62 -18.94 3.22
N MET A 142 9.53 -18.22 2.92
CA MET A 142 8.20 -18.81 2.86
C MET A 142 8.11 -19.94 1.84
N LEU A 143 8.65 -19.79 0.63
CA LEU A 143 8.67 -20.88 -0.37
C LEU A 143 9.31 -22.15 0.15
N LYS A 144 10.48 -22.05 0.79
CA LYS A 144 11.19 -23.21 1.36
C LYS A 144 10.36 -23.93 2.42
N SER A 145 9.57 -23.18 3.19
CA SER A 145 8.68 -23.77 4.20
C SER A 145 7.45 -24.49 3.63
N LEU A 146 7.14 -24.27 2.34
CA LEU A 146 5.99 -24.83 1.65
C LEU A 146 6.36 -26.04 0.77
N GLU A 147 7.65 -26.37 0.65
CA GLU A 147 8.18 -27.57 -0.03
C GLU A 147 8.00 -28.83 0.83
#